data_AF-A0A9W5AYW9-F1
#
_entry.id   AF-A0A9W5AYW9-F1
#
_cell.length_a   1.000
_cell.length_b   1.000
_cell.length_c   1.000
_cell.angle_alpha   90.00
_cell.angle_beta   90.00
_cell.angle_gamma   90.00
#
_symmetry.space_group_name_H-M   'P 1'
#
loop_
_entity.id
_entity.type
_entity.pdbx_description
1 polymer ?
#
loop_
_entity_poly.entity_id
_entity_poly.type
_entity_poly.pdbx_seq_one_letter_code
_entity_poly.pdbx_strand_id
1 'polypeptide(L)'
;MEAEIREATVKHRRGIDLLRAEEVGYTVGEGSRRSEPMSAYDTLDRLPEWYVILGYCPRCRRLGQVERRDIRRVLGIRAVLSRVAECLRCTVCGSRSGNDASLRKLPR
;
A
#
# COMPACT_ATOMS: atom_id res chain seq x y z
N MET A 1 -42.29 10.56 -4.24
CA MET A 1 -41.30 10.30 -3.17
C MET A 1 -40.06 9.76 -3.85
N GLU A 2 -39.26 10.66 -4.42
CA GLU A 2 -38.06 10.33 -5.17
C GLU A 2 -36.87 10.32 -4.20
N ALA A 3 -36.29 9.15 -3.97
CA ALA A 3 -35.03 9.04 -3.26
C ALA A 3 -33.90 9.23 -4.28
N GLU A 4 -33.35 10.45 -4.34
CA GLU A 4 -32.13 10.74 -5.10
C GLU A 4 -30.98 9.86 -4.61
N ILE A 5 -30.65 8.83 -5.39
CA ILE A 5 -29.41 8.08 -5.25
C ILE A 5 -28.29 9.04 -5.62
N ARG A 6 -27.65 9.63 -4.61
CA ARG A 6 -26.46 10.46 -4.79
C ARG A 6 -25.34 9.59 -5.35
N GLU A 7 -25.15 9.70 -6.66
CA GLU A 7 -24.00 9.17 -7.38
C GLU A 7 -22.74 9.78 -6.77
N ALA A 8 -22.05 8.99 -5.94
CA ALA A 8 -20.76 9.35 -5.40
C ALA A 8 -19.77 9.43 -6.57
N THR A 9 -19.58 10.66 -7.08
CA THR A 9 -18.62 10.97 -8.14
C THR A 9 -17.32 10.22 -7.89
N VAL A 10 -16.93 9.38 -8.84
CA VAL A 10 -15.68 8.62 -8.81
C VAL A 10 -14.56 9.64 -8.90
N LYS A 11 -14.18 10.22 -7.75
CA LYS A 11 -12.93 10.95 -7.60
C LYS A 11 -11.86 9.97 -8.06
N HIS A 12 -11.28 10.21 -9.23
CA HIS A 12 -10.20 9.40 -9.81
C HIS A 12 -9.31 8.92 -8.67
N ARG A 13 -9.43 7.63 -8.30
CA ARG A 13 -8.70 7.08 -7.16
C ARG A 13 -7.24 7.23 -7.52
N ARG A 14 -6.57 8.22 -6.91
CA ARG A 14 -5.14 8.47 -7.15
C ARG A 14 -4.44 7.22 -6.64
N GLY A 15 -3.87 6.43 -7.56
CA GLY A 15 -3.15 5.22 -7.18
C GLY A 15 -1.98 5.56 -6.25
N ILE A 16 -1.67 4.66 -5.35
CA ILE A 16 -0.55 4.78 -4.43
C ILE A 16 0.71 4.35 -5.19
N ASP A 17 1.69 5.24 -5.32
CA ASP A 17 2.95 4.90 -5.97
C ASP A 17 3.77 3.95 -5.08
N LEU A 18 4.01 2.74 -5.57
CA LEU A 18 4.74 1.71 -4.84
C LEU A 18 6.28 1.93 -4.84
N LEU A 19 6.79 2.95 -5.53
CA LEU A 19 8.24 3.21 -5.67
C LEU A 19 8.70 4.54 -5.09
N ARG A 20 7.81 5.33 -4.47
CA ARG A 20 8.10 6.71 -4.06
C ARG A 20 9.01 6.89 -2.84
N ALA A 21 9.48 5.78 -2.28
CA ALA A 21 10.20 5.73 -1.01
C ALA A 21 11.73 5.69 -1.21
N GLU A 22 12.25 6.58 -2.07
CA GLU A 22 13.67 6.60 -2.48
C GLU A 22 14.66 6.92 -1.34
N GLU A 23 14.22 7.21 -0.12
CA GLU A 23 15.08 7.65 0.99
C GLU A 23 14.90 6.86 2.28
N VAL A 24 14.45 5.61 2.19
CA VAL A 24 14.25 4.86 3.43
C VAL A 24 15.58 4.27 3.88
N GLY A 25 16.18 4.93 4.88
CA GLY A 25 17.52 4.67 5.46
C GLY A 25 17.73 3.30 6.12
N TYR A 26 16.92 2.30 5.78
CA TYR A 26 17.19 0.89 6.03
C TYR A 26 17.05 0.13 4.70
N THR A 27 18.13 -0.52 4.27
CA THR A 27 18.04 -1.52 3.21
C THR A 27 17.21 -2.66 3.75
N VAL A 28 16.08 -2.90 3.10
CA VAL A 28 15.26 -4.05 3.39
C VAL A 28 15.95 -5.28 2.77
N GLY A 29 17.07 -5.72 3.37
CA GLY A 29 17.90 -6.78 2.81
C GLY A 29 17.07 -8.02 2.47
N GLU A 30 17.47 -8.74 1.43
CA GLU A 30 16.89 -10.05 1.05
C GLU A 30 16.79 -11.02 2.25
N GLY A 31 17.58 -10.81 3.31
CA GLY A 31 17.61 -11.57 4.56
C GLY A 31 16.54 -11.25 5.61
N SER A 32 15.60 -10.32 5.38
CA SER A 32 14.43 -10.17 6.25
C SER A 32 13.43 -11.32 6.01
N ARG A 33 13.70 -12.48 6.60
CA ARG A 33 13.11 -13.79 6.24
C ARG A 33 11.59 -13.94 6.45
N ARG A 34 10.87 -12.98 7.01
CA ARG A 34 9.40 -13.03 7.14
C ARG A 34 8.77 -11.70 6.76
N SER A 35 8.25 -11.65 5.54
CA SER A 35 7.20 -10.69 5.21
C SER A 35 5.88 -11.25 5.73
N GLU A 36 5.12 -10.42 6.43
CA GLU A 36 3.77 -10.77 6.88
C GLU A 36 2.76 -10.32 5.81
N PRO A 37 1.66 -11.06 5.60
CA PRO A 37 0.61 -10.62 4.69
C PRO A 37 -0.07 -9.36 5.22
N MET A 38 -0.66 -8.56 4.32
CA MET A 38 -1.43 -7.37 4.72
C MET A 38 -2.63 -7.69 5.61
N SER A 39 -3.11 -8.94 5.61
CA SER A 39 -4.18 -9.42 6.49
C SER A 39 -3.74 -9.72 7.92
N ALA A 40 -2.44 -9.62 8.25
CA ALA A 40 -1.95 -9.82 9.62
C ALA A 40 -2.47 -8.74 10.59
N TYR A 41 -2.91 -7.58 10.06
CA TYR A 41 -3.60 -6.54 10.81
C TYR A 41 -4.82 -6.06 10.00
N ASP A 42 -5.91 -5.73 10.68
CA ASP A 42 -7.15 -5.33 10.00
C ASP A 42 -7.01 -3.98 9.28
N THR A 43 -6.47 -3.00 10.00
CA THR A 43 -6.47 -1.60 9.60
C THR A 43 -5.13 -0.94 9.86
N LEU A 44 -4.87 0.14 9.11
CA LEU A 44 -3.61 0.88 9.18
C LEU A 44 -3.31 1.49 10.56
N ASP A 45 -4.33 1.84 11.34
CA ASP A 45 -4.19 2.35 12.72
C ASP A 45 -3.76 1.27 13.72
N ARG A 46 -4.07 0.00 13.45
CA ARG A 46 -3.63 -1.14 14.27
C ARG A 46 -2.22 -1.62 13.92
N LEU A 47 -1.67 -1.17 12.80
CA LEU A 47 -0.34 -1.55 12.33
C LEU A 47 0.74 -0.83 13.17
N PRO A 48 1.56 -1.55 13.95
CA PRO A 48 2.59 -0.91 14.76
C PRO A 48 3.62 -0.16 13.91
N GLU A 49 4.17 0.94 14.44
CA GLU A 49 5.06 1.85 13.69
C GLU A 49 6.35 1.18 13.21
N TRP A 50 6.83 0.15 13.93
CA TRP A 50 7.99 -0.66 13.56
C TRP A 50 7.74 -1.63 12.40
N TYR A 51 6.56 -1.60 11.79
CA TYR A 51 6.29 -2.26 10.51
C TYR A 51 6.34 -1.27 9.36
N VAL A 52 6.74 -1.77 8.20
CA VAL A 52 6.82 -1.03 6.95
C VAL A 52 5.98 -1.76 5.92
N ILE A 53 5.39 -1.00 5.01
CA ILE A 53 4.51 -1.54 3.98
C ILE A 53 5.30 -1.52 2.69
N LEU A 54 5.42 -2.68 2.05
CA LEU A 54 6.15 -2.84 0.80
C LEU A 54 5.18 -3.18 -0.30
N GLY A 55 5.26 -2.46 -1.42
CA GLY A 55 4.56 -2.78 -2.65
C GLY A 55 5.49 -3.51 -3.61
N TYR A 56 4.99 -4.56 -4.24
CA TYR A 56 5.70 -5.33 -5.26
C TYR A 56 4.94 -5.28 -6.58
N CYS A 57 5.63 -4.97 -7.67
CA CYS A 57 5.07 -5.04 -9.01
C CYS A 57 5.61 -6.29 -9.72
N PRO A 58 4.78 -7.31 -10.02
CA PRO A 58 5.25 -8.52 -10.69
C PRO A 58 5.70 -8.27 -12.13
N ARG A 59 5.14 -7.24 -12.80
CA ARG A 59 5.45 -6.94 -14.21
C ARG A 59 6.87 -6.44 -14.41
N CYS A 60 7.36 -5.56 -13.52
CA CYS A 60 8.70 -5.00 -13.60
C CYS A 60 9.64 -5.50 -12.50
N ARG A 61 9.14 -6.42 -11.64
CA ARG A 61 9.82 -7.05 -10.50
C ARG A 61 10.44 -6.06 -9.52
N ARG A 62 9.85 -4.88 -9.40
CA ARG A 62 10.32 -3.84 -8.46
C ARG A 62 9.57 -3.95 -7.15
N LEU A 63 10.33 -3.76 -6.09
CA LEU A 63 9.85 -3.60 -4.72
C LEU A 63 10.11 -2.16 -4.31
N GLY A 64 9.16 -1.54 -3.62
CA GLY A 64 9.39 -0.24 -2.99
C GLY A 64 8.46 -0.08 -1.79
N GLN A 65 8.73 0.95 -0.98
CA GLN A 65 7.95 1.17 0.22
C GLN A 65 6.74 2.05 -0.08
N VAL A 66 5.68 1.78 0.66
CA VAL A 66 4.40 2.46 0.56
C VAL A 66 4.16 3.22 1.84
N GLU A 67 4.10 4.54 1.73
CA GLU A 67 3.93 5.39 2.90
C GLU A 67 2.53 5.29 3.49
N ARG A 68 2.45 5.25 4.83
CA ARG A 68 1.17 5.25 5.56
C ARG A 68 0.30 6.46 5.19
N ARG A 69 0.92 7.62 4.95
CA ARG A 69 0.21 8.86 4.57
C ARG A 69 -0.52 8.72 3.24
N ASP A 70 0.08 8.02 2.27
CA ASP A 70 -0.51 7.84 0.94
C ASP A 70 -1.67 6.84 1.01
N ILE A 71 -1.53 5.80 1.83
CA ILE A 71 -2.65 4.88 2.12
C ILE A 71 -3.82 5.63 2.77
N ARG A 72 -3.56 6.44 3.81
CA ARG A 72 -4.62 7.26 4.46
C ARG A 72 -5.30 8.21 3.49
N ARG A 73 -4.53 8.81 2.58
CA ARG A 73 -5.06 9.73 1.57
C ARG A 73 -6.01 9.04 0.59
N VAL A 74 -5.75 7.78 0.24
CA VAL A 74 -6.50 7.03 -0.78
C VAL A 74 -7.65 6.21 -0.18
N LEU A 75 -7.40 5.51 0.94
CA LEU A 75 -8.36 4.62 1.59
C LEU A 75 -9.06 5.23 2.82
N GLY A 76 -8.60 6.39 3.29
CA GLY A 76 -9.18 7.09 4.45
C GLY A 76 -8.57 6.68 5.81
N ILE A 77 -9.17 7.19 6.88
CA ILE A 77 -8.67 7.01 8.27
C ILE A 77 -8.76 5.56 8.74
N ARG A 78 -9.81 4.84 8.32
CA ARG A 78 -10.03 3.41 8.63
C ARG A 78 -9.57 2.51 7.47
N ALA A 79 -8.42 2.82 6.89
CA ALA A 79 -7.89 2.09 5.75
C ALA A 79 -7.67 0.62 6.11
N VAL A 80 -8.42 -0.26 5.45
CA VAL A 80 -8.26 -1.72 5.55
C VAL A 80 -7.02 -2.13 4.78
N LEU A 81 -6.08 -2.82 5.44
CA LEU A 81 -4.77 -3.12 4.87
C LEU A 81 -4.84 -4.07 3.68
N SER A 82 -5.74 -5.06 3.71
CA SER A 82 -5.92 -6.01 2.60
C SER A 82 -6.28 -5.33 1.27
N ARG A 83 -6.87 -4.12 1.30
CA ARG A 83 -7.26 -3.36 0.10
C ARG A 83 -6.14 -2.49 -0.47
N VAL A 84 -5.00 -2.40 0.20
CA VAL A 84 -3.89 -1.53 -0.23
C VAL A 84 -3.34 -2.00 -1.58
N ALA A 85 -3.19 -3.30 -1.79
CA ALA A 85 -2.66 -3.89 -3.03
C ALA A 85 -3.47 -3.46 -4.27
N GLU A 86 -4.80 -3.40 -4.15
CA GLU A 86 -5.72 -2.96 -5.21
C GLU A 86 -5.52 -1.50 -5.62
N CYS A 87 -4.95 -0.69 -4.73
CA CYS A 87 -4.73 0.74 -4.93
C CYS A 87 -3.33 1.07 -5.42
N LEU A 88 -2.43 0.08 -5.51
CA LEU A 88 -1.05 0.31 -5.91
C LEU A 88 -0.92 0.59 -7.40
N ARG A 89 -0.03 1.52 -7.73
CA ARG A 89 0.38 1.85 -9.08
C ARG A 89 1.90 1.83 -9.17
N CYS A 90 2.43 1.11 -10.15
CA CYS A 90 3.84 1.23 -10.52
C CYS A 90 4.00 2.44 -11.44
N THR A 91 4.80 3.42 -11.05
CA THR A 91 5.10 4.60 -11.89
C THR A 91 6.09 4.30 -13.01
N VAL A 92 6.92 3.26 -12.86
CA VAL A 92 7.88 2.83 -13.89
C VAL A 92 7.21 2.12 -15.07
N CYS A 93 6.40 1.09 -14.82
CA CYS A 93 5.74 0.33 -15.90
C CYS A 93 4.26 0.70 -16.12
N GLY A 94 3.70 1.58 -15.28
CA GLY A 94 2.32 2.03 -15.38
C GLY A 94 1.26 1.06 -14.83
N SER A 95 1.64 -0.14 -14.36
CA SER A 95 0.68 -1.14 -13.89
C SER A 95 -0.14 -0.65 -12.69
N ARG A 96 -1.46 -0.89 -12.73
CA ARG A 96 -2.42 -0.57 -11.66
C ARG A 96 -3.15 -1.80 -11.10
N SER A 97 -2.82 -3.00 -11.60
CA SER A 97 -3.47 -4.25 -11.22
C SER A 97 -2.45 -5.36 -11.05
N GLY A 98 -2.79 -6.34 -10.22
CA GLY A 98 -1.90 -7.48 -9.90
C GLY A 98 -0.65 -7.10 -9.10
N ASN A 99 -0.56 -5.87 -8.59
CA ASN A 99 0.48 -5.50 -7.65
C ASN A 99 0.19 -6.17 -6.30
N ASP A 100 1.25 -6.51 -5.57
CA ASP A 100 1.16 -7.13 -4.26
C ASP A 100 1.63 -6.17 -3.18
N ALA A 101 1.17 -6.37 -1.95
CA ALA A 101 1.56 -5.60 -0.79
C ALA A 101 1.90 -6.55 0.37
N SER A 102 2.96 -6.24 1.10
CA SER A 102 3.37 -7.00 2.28
C SER A 102 3.85 -6.11 3.39
N LEU A 103 3.86 -6.65 4.60
CA LEU A 103 4.36 -6.01 5.79
C LEU A 103 5.73 -6.55 6.12
N ARG A 104 6.62 -5.69 6.61
CA ARG A 104 7.91 -6.13 7.11
C ARG A 104 8.28 -5.42 8.38
N LYS A 105 8.84 -6.17 9.32
CA LYS A 105 9.27 -5.63 10.60
C LYS A 105 10.66 -5.00 10.44
N LEU A 106 10.84 -3.81 11.00
CA LEU A 106 12.13 -3.16 11.09
C LEU A 106 13.06 -3.90 12.05
N PRO A 107 14.38 -3.93 11.76
CA PRO A 107 15.35 -4.30 12.78
C PRO A 107 15.22 -3.35 13.97
N ARG A 108 15.32 -3.90 15.19
CA ARG A 108 15.33 -3.13 16.42
C ARG A 108 16.71 -2.57 16.71
#